data_AF-A0A1G1C470-F1
#
_entry.id   AF-A0A1G1C470-F1
#
_cell.length_a   1.000
_cell.length_b   1.000
_cell.length_c   1.000
_cell.angle_alpha   90.00
_cell.angle_beta   90.00
_cell.angle_gamma   90.00
#
_symmetry.space_group_name_H-M   'P 1'
#
loop_
_entity.id
_entity.type
_entity.pdbx_description
1 polymer ?
#
loop_
_entity_poly.entity_id
_entity_poly.type
_entity_poly.pdbx_seq_one_letter_code
_entity_poly.pdbx_strand_id
1 'polypeptide(L)' 'MLKLATSGFCLVAALAWNELIKTTINEYIKPKASVGSGIISLAIYAFIVTSLAVLVTLQLSKIARKLEKKKS' A
#
# COMPACT_ATOMS: atom_id res chain seq x y z
N MET A 1 -7.55 25.16 7.66
CA MET A 1 -8.58 24.11 7.56
C MET A 1 -8.21 23.01 6.58
N LEU A 2 -7.94 23.30 5.30
CA LEU A 2 -7.63 22.28 4.27
C LEU A 2 -6.44 21.37 4.63
N LYS A 3 -5.28 21.89 5.02
CA LYS A 3 -4.12 21.05 5.41
C LYS A 3 -4.42 20.08 6.55
N LEU A 4 -5.21 20.50 7.54
CA LEU A 4 -5.54 19.65 8.70
C LEU A 4 -6.55 18.55 8.31
N ALA A 5 -7.55 18.91 7.49
CA ALA A 5 -8.50 17.96 6.93
C ALA A 5 -7.84 16.94 6.00
N THR A 6 -6.92 17.38 5.14
CA THR A 6 -6.15 16.50 4.24
C THR A 6 -5.28 15.53 5.04
N SER A 7 -4.57 15.99 6.08
CA SER A 7 -3.76 15.11 6.93
C SER A 7 -4.61 14.06 7.67
N GLY A 8 -5.79 14.44 8.17
CA GLY A 8 -6.73 13.48 8.75
C GLY A 8 -7.21 12.44 7.75
N PHE A 9 -7.49 12.86 6.51
CA PHE A 9 -7.89 11.95 5.43
C PHE A 9 -6.77 10.98 5.02
N CYS A 10 -5.51 11.41 5.02
CA CYS A 10 -4.36 10.54 4.76
C CYS A 10 -4.24 9.40 5.78
N LEU A 11 -4.54 9.66 7.06
CA LEU A 11 -4.55 8.64 8.10
C LEU A 11 -5.65 7.60 7.89
N VAL A 12 -6.86 8.07 7.58
CA VAL A 12 -7.99 7.17 7.27
C VAL A 12 -7.70 6.35 6.01
N ALA A 13 -7.13 6.97 4.97
CA ALA A 13 -6.76 6.28 3.73
C ALA A 13 -5.69 5.21 3.97
N ALA A 14 -4.67 5.50 4.78
CA ALA A 14 -3.65 4.53 5.15
C ALA A 14 -4.26 3.32 5.90
N LEU A 15 -5.18 3.58 6.83
CA LEU A 15 -5.85 2.52 7.60
C LEU A 15 -6.78 1.67 6.72
N ALA A 16 -7.56 2.31 5.84
CA ALA A 16 -8.44 1.61 4.91
C ALA A 16 -7.65 0.73 3.93
N TRP A 17 -6.51 1.21 3.43
CA TRP A 17 -5.66 0.44 2.53
C TRP A 17 -5.02 -0.76 3.24
N ASN A 18 -4.59 -0.58 4.50
CA ASN A 18 -4.10 -1.68 5.33
C ASN A 18 -5.14 -2.79 5.51
N GLU A 19 -6.37 -2.42 5.88
CA GLU A 19 -7.47 -3.37 6.06
C GLU A 19 -7.88 -4.05 4.74
N LEU A 20 -7.96 -3.30 3.63
CA LEU A 20 -8.24 -3.85 2.30
C LEU A 20 -7.24 -4.94 1.91
N ILE A 21 -5.95 -4.68 2.09
CA ILE A 21 -4.89 -5.62 1.72
C ILE A 21 -4.98 -6.89 2.59
N LYS A 22 -5.14 -6.74 3.91
CA LYS A 22 -5.30 -7.88 4.82
C LYS A 22 -6.51 -8.74 4.47
N THR A 23 -7.67 -8.13 4.24
CA THR A 23 -8.91 -8.84 3.88
C THR A 23 -8.78 -9.53 2.54
N THR A 24 -8.21 -8.86 1.53
CA THR A 24 -7.93 -9.47 0.22
C THR A 24 -7.04 -10.70 0.36
N ILE A 25 -5.99 -10.65 1.16
CA ILE A 25 -5.10 -11.79 1.35
C ILE A 25 -5.79 -12.90 2.17
N ASN A 26 -6.56 -12.54 3.19
CA ASN A 26 -7.32 -13.51 3.97
C ASN A 26 -8.42 -14.21 3.14
N GLU A 27 -9.12 -13.51 2.26
CA GLU A 27 -10.20 -14.10 1.45
C GLU A 27 -9.71 -14.75 0.17
N TYR A 28 -8.68 -14.22 -0.49
CA TYR A 28 -8.23 -14.75 -1.79
C TYR A 28 -7.02 -15.68 -1.69
N ILE A 29 -6.16 -15.51 -0.67
CA ILE A 29 -4.88 -16.24 -0.56
C ILE A 29 -4.95 -17.36 0.49
N LYS A 30 -5.54 -17.14 1.68
CA LYS A 30 -5.67 -18.21 2.68
C LYS A 30 -6.47 -19.43 2.22
N PRO A 31 -7.65 -19.32 1.56
CA PRO A 31 -8.39 -20.52 1.15
C PRO A 31 -7.72 -21.26 -0.02
N LYS A 32 -6.87 -20.59 -0.81
CA LYS A 32 -6.08 -21.24 -1.86
C LYS A 32 -4.80 -21.89 -1.33
N ALA A 33 -4.23 -21.37 -0.24
CA ALA A 33 -3.08 -21.94 0.44
C ALA A 33 -3.56 -22.94 1.51
N SER A 34 -3.79 -24.18 1.08
CA SER A 34 -4.27 -25.30 1.90
C SER A 34 -3.69 -25.30 3.33
N VAL A 35 -4.60 -25.46 4.30
CA VAL A 35 -4.44 -25.71 5.75
C VAL A 35 -2.99 -26.00 6.19
N GLY A 36 -2.32 -25.01 6.81
CA GLY A 36 -1.09 -25.28 7.58
C GLY A 36 -0.02 -24.19 7.63
N SER A 37 -0.06 -23.18 6.75
CA SER A 37 1.05 -22.21 6.66
C SER A 37 0.60 -20.75 6.71
N GLY A 38 0.14 -20.30 7.88
CA GLY A 38 -0.12 -18.86 8.13
C GLY A 38 1.07 -17.95 7.83
N ILE A 39 2.30 -18.48 7.92
CA ILE A 39 3.55 -17.80 7.58
C ILE A 39 3.67 -17.51 6.08
N ILE A 40 3.25 -18.44 5.22
CA ILE A 40 3.28 -18.24 3.76
C ILE A 40 2.28 -17.14 3.37
N SER A 41 1.11 -17.11 4.01
CA SER A 41 0.15 -16.01 3.84
C SER A 41 0.72 -14.65 4.28
N LEU A 42 1.50 -14.61 5.36
CA LEU A 42 2.19 -13.40 5.83
C LEU A 42 3.35 -12.98 4.91
N ALA A 43 4.09 -13.94 4.35
CA ALA A 43 5.17 -13.67 3.42
C ALA A 43 4.65 -13.06 2.10
N ILE A 44 3.53 -13.59 1.60
CA ILE A 44 2.85 -13.03 0.41
C ILE A 44 2.29 -11.64 0.72
N TYR A 45 1.72 -11.44 1.92
CA TYR A 45 1.33 -10.10 2.39
C TYR A 45 2.48 -9.11 2.33
N ALA A 46 3.61 -9.46 2.95
CA ALA A 46 4.78 -8.59 2.97
C ALA A 46 5.27 -8.27 1.56
N PHE A 47 5.34 -9.28 0.67
CA PHE A 47 5.81 -9.08 -0.70
C PHE A 47 4.89 -8.17 -1.53
N ILE A 48 3.57 -8.33 -1.41
CA ILE A 48 2.59 -7.47 -2.09
C ILE A 48 2.69 -6.04 -1.57
N VAL A 49 2.68 -5.85 -0.25
CA VAL A 49 2.76 -4.51 0.36
C VAL A 49 4.07 -3.82 -0.01
N THR A 50 5.21 -4.51 0.06
CA THR A 50 6.51 -3.96 -0.33
C THR A 50 6.54 -3.58 -1.80
N SER A 51 6.03 -4.44 -2.70
CA SER A 51 5.97 -4.13 -4.12
C SER A 51 5.12 -2.89 -4.39
N LEU A 52 3.95 -2.79 -3.75
CA LEU A 52 3.04 -1.66 -3.90
C LEU A 52 3.68 -0.37 -3.36
N ALA A 53 4.34 -0.43 -2.20
CA ALA A 53 5.06 0.70 -1.61
C ALA A 53 6.22 1.19 -2.52
N VAL A 54 7.00 0.26 -3.08
CA VAL A 54 8.09 0.59 -4.02
C VAL A 54 7.52 1.22 -5.29
N LEU A 55 6.45 0.66 -5.87
CA LEU A 55 5.80 1.21 -7.06
C LEU A 55 5.28 2.63 -6.82
N VAL A 56 4.59 2.87 -5.70
CA VAL A 56 4.10 4.21 -5.34
C VAL A 56 5.27 5.17 -5.15
N THR A 57 6.33 4.76 -4.45
CA THR A 57 7.52 5.60 -4.21
C THR A 57 8.22 5.96 -5.52
N LEU A 58 8.36 5.02 -6.45
CA LEU A 58 8.95 5.26 -7.77
C LEU A 58 8.10 6.20 -8.61
N GLN A 59 6.78 6.05 -8.60
CA GLN A 59 5.87 6.98 -9.29
C GLN A 59 5.96 8.39 -8.71
N LEU A 60 5.97 8.50 -7.38
CA LEU A 60 6.11 9.77 -6.69
C LEU A 60 7.45 10.45 -7.03
N SER A 61 8.54 9.67 -7.07
CA SER A 61 9.87 10.15 -7.46
C SER A 61 9.89 10.70 -8.90
N LYS A 62 9.18 10.05 -9.84
CA LYS A 62 9.05 10.54 -11.23
C LYS A 62 8.27 11.85 -11.29
N ILE A 63 7.19 11.96 -10.53
CA ILE A 63 6.37 13.19 -10.46
C ILE A 63 7.18 14.32 -9.84
N ALA A 64 7.89 14.06 -8.74
CA ALA A 64 8.75 15.03 -8.07
C ALA A 64 9.80 15.61 -9.03
N ARG A 65 10.52 14.75 -9.78
CA ARG A 65 11.49 15.20 -10.80
C ARG A 65 10.86 16.04 -11.91
N LYS A 66 9.64 15.68 -12.36
CA LYS A 66 8.92 16.49 -13.36
C LYS A 66 8.52 17.86 -12.82
N LEU A 67 8.13 17.94 -11.55
CA LEU A 67 7.78 19.19 -10.90
C LEU A 67 9.02 20.08 -10.68
N GLU A 68 10.16 19.52 -10.31
CA GLU A 68 11.44 20.26 -10.23
C GLU A 68 11.87 20.80 -11.60
N LYS A 69 11.83 19.95 -12.64
CA LYS A 69 12.25 20.33 -13.99
C LYS A 69 11.35 21.39 -14.64
N LYS A 70 10.11 21.55 -14.17
CA LYS A 70 9.18 22.60 -14.62
C LYS A 70 9.39 23.93 -13.90
N LYS A 71 10.16 23.94 -12.81
CA LYS A 71 10.43 25.13 -11.99
C LYS A 71 11.75 25.83 -12.35
N SER A 72 12.59 25.19 -13.17
CA SER A 72 13.81 25.75 -13.78
C SER A 72 13.58 26.07 -15.25
#